data_AF-A0A1H6BQ31-F1
#
_entry.id   AF-A0A1H6BQ31-F1
#
_cell.length_a   1.000
_cell.length_b   1.000
_cell.length_c   1.000
_cell.angle_alpha   90.00
_cell.angle_beta   90.00
_cell.angle_gamma   90.00
#
_symmetry.space_group_name_H-M   'P 1'
#
loop_
_entity.id
_entity.type
_entity.pdbx_description
1 polymer ?
#
loop_
_entity_poly.entity_id
_entity_poly.type
_entity_poly.pdbx_seq_one_letter_code
_entity_poly.pdbx_strand_id
1 'polypeptide(L)'
;MSIKRIAIIAAAVLTSLTLTPTAALAADPPPPKPGPGMYIAPWGTAHFQFGAKLHSELQRTGTTLTGINPVNVPDGRTLVMKVGMQHNNINTGVQIYYPGGWSLNNPGQGTQFDVDPFWLNIVQGGTNAAVKINGTPADDNYKLATFNSAQVAETLRPRFFGYKIDKFPMKLTARWAADLNRLFGTRLVAGDPFGDLTVDLTFVPPSGGA
;
A
#
# COMPACT_ATOMS: atom_id res chain seq x y z
N MET A 1 -24.12 -13.97 74.91
CA MET A 1 -23.15 -13.02 74.31
C MET A 1 -22.09 -13.85 73.59
N SER A 2 -21.93 -13.60 72.29
CA SER A 2 -20.95 -14.15 71.31
C SER A 2 -20.93 -15.64 70.95
N ILE A 3 -21.48 -15.93 69.77
CA ILE A 3 -21.13 -17.08 68.91
C ILE A 3 -20.18 -16.55 67.83
N LYS A 4 -18.94 -17.07 67.79
CA LYS A 4 -17.96 -16.81 66.72
C LYS A 4 -18.28 -17.71 65.53
N ARG A 5 -18.51 -17.14 64.35
CA ARG A 5 -18.49 -17.87 63.07
C ARG A 5 -17.27 -17.43 62.29
N ILE A 6 -16.39 -18.38 62.01
CA ILE A 6 -15.23 -18.25 61.14
C ILE A 6 -15.73 -18.47 59.70
N ALA A 7 -15.52 -17.50 58.82
CA ALA A 7 -15.74 -17.66 57.39
C ALA A 7 -14.38 -17.67 56.69
N ILE A 8 -14.05 -18.80 56.06
CA ILE A 8 -12.90 -18.97 55.18
C ILE A 8 -13.36 -18.57 53.78
N ILE A 9 -12.75 -17.54 53.20
CA ILE A 9 -12.97 -17.15 51.79
C ILE A 9 -11.84 -17.77 50.98
N ALA A 10 -12.19 -18.77 50.17
CA ALA A 10 -11.32 -19.32 49.13
C ALA A 10 -11.42 -18.41 47.89
N ALA A 11 -10.33 -17.72 47.55
CA ALA A 11 -10.22 -16.95 46.32
C ALA A 11 -9.71 -17.87 45.19
N ALA A 12 -10.59 -18.19 44.24
CA ALA A 12 -10.21 -18.86 43.00
C ALA A 12 -9.69 -17.82 42.01
N VAL A 13 -8.40 -17.88 41.69
CA VAL A 13 -7.77 -17.06 40.64
C VAL A 13 -8.06 -17.71 39.29
N LEU A 14 -8.96 -17.13 38.49
CA LEU A 14 -9.08 -17.47 37.06
C LEU A 14 -7.95 -16.78 36.30
N THR A 15 -6.96 -17.56 35.87
CA THR A 15 -5.99 -17.15 34.85
C THR A 15 -6.62 -17.26 33.47
N SER A 16 -6.99 -16.10 32.89
CA SER A 16 -7.45 -16.00 31.50
C SER A 16 -6.25 -16.15 30.56
N LEU A 17 -6.11 -17.31 29.91
CA LEU A 17 -5.23 -17.45 28.74
C LEU A 17 -5.81 -16.60 27.60
N THR A 18 -5.20 -15.47 27.29
CA THR A 18 -5.47 -14.73 26.06
C THR A 18 -4.80 -15.45 24.90
N LEU A 19 -5.54 -16.33 24.21
CA LEU A 19 -5.16 -16.78 22.87
C LEU A 19 -5.26 -15.57 21.94
N THR A 20 -4.13 -14.98 21.56
CA THR A 20 -4.07 -14.09 20.39
C THR A 20 -4.28 -14.94 19.15
N PRO A 21 -5.36 -14.74 18.38
CA PRO A 21 -5.51 -15.40 17.09
C PRO A 21 -4.44 -14.83 16.15
N THR A 22 -3.43 -15.63 15.80
CA THR A 22 -2.62 -15.37 14.62
C THR A 22 -3.53 -15.55 13.42
N ALA A 23 -3.96 -14.44 12.80
CA ALA A 23 -4.69 -14.50 11.55
C ALA A 23 -3.82 -15.21 10.52
N ALA A 24 -4.24 -16.41 10.10
CA ALA A 24 -3.62 -17.12 8.99
C ALA A 24 -3.76 -16.25 7.73
N LEU A 25 -2.64 -15.92 7.10
CA LEU A 25 -2.63 -15.25 5.80
C LEU A 25 -3.35 -16.17 4.81
N ALA A 26 -4.47 -15.71 4.25
CA ALA A 26 -5.14 -16.42 3.18
C ALA A 26 -4.17 -16.58 2.00
N ALA A 27 -4.06 -17.79 1.48
CA ALA A 27 -3.26 -18.07 0.29
C ALA A 27 -3.82 -17.29 -0.91
N ASP A 28 -2.93 -16.87 -1.80
CA ASP A 28 -3.28 -16.07 -2.97
C ASP A 28 -4.15 -16.91 -3.95
N PRO A 29 -5.30 -16.41 -4.45
CA PRO A 29 -6.10 -17.13 -5.45
C PRO A 29 -5.33 -17.44 -6.74
N PRO A 30 -5.73 -18.53 -7.45
CA PRO A 30 -5.00 -19.03 -8.59
C PRO A 30 -5.08 -18.11 -9.83
N PRO A 31 -4.14 -18.30 -10.78
CA PRO A 31 -4.13 -17.63 -12.07
C PRO A 31 -5.44 -17.59 -12.83
N PRO A 32 -5.87 -16.40 -13.29
CA PRO A 32 -6.81 -16.32 -14.39
C PRO A 32 -6.11 -16.71 -15.69
N LYS A 33 -6.84 -17.40 -16.55
CA LYS A 33 -6.36 -17.79 -17.88
C LYS A 33 -6.10 -16.52 -18.72
N PRO A 34 -4.94 -16.40 -19.41
CA PRO A 34 -4.67 -15.28 -20.30
C PRO A 34 -5.73 -15.18 -21.41
N GLY A 35 -6.31 -13.99 -21.61
CA GLY A 35 -7.08 -13.67 -22.82
C GLY A 35 -6.17 -13.27 -23.99
N PRO A 36 -6.71 -13.06 -25.21
CA PRO A 36 -5.91 -12.58 -26.34
C PRO A 36 -5.40 -11.14 -26.09
N GLY A 37 -4.07 -10.96 -26.06
CA GLY A 37 -3.40 -9.67 -25.83
C GLY A 37 -2.04 -9.82 -25.13
N MET A 38 -1.32 -8.72 -24.90
CA MET A 38 -0.16 -8.73 -23.99
C MET A 38 -0.65 -9.04 -22.57
N TYR A 39 -0.48 -10.28 -22.15
CA TYR A 39 -0.72 -10.67 -20.75
C TYR A 39 0.40 -10.08 -19.90
N ILE A 40 0.05 -9.22 -18.95
CA ILE A 40 0.95 -8.79 -17.88
C ILE A 40 0.58 -9.65 -16.67
N ALA A 41 1.55 -10.31 -16.06
CA ALA A 41 1.26 -11.24 -14.98
C ALA A 41 0.60 -10.52 -13.80
N PRO A 42 -0.47 -11.08 -13.21
CA PRO A 42 -1.15 -10.51 -12.05
C PRO A 42 -0.42 -10.81 -10.72
N TRP A 43 0.82 -11.29 -10.76
CA TRP A 43 1.66 -11.50 -9.58
C TRP A 43 3.01 -10.83 -9.73
N GLY A 44 3.51 -10.37 -8.61
CA GLY A 44 4.82 -9.74 -8.54
C GLY A 44 5.05 -9.09 -7.20
N THR A 45 6.19 -8.42 -7.11
CA THR A 45 6.53 -7.56 -5.98
C THR A 45 6.87 -6.19 -6.52
N ALA A 46 6.46 -5.17 -5.78
CA ALA A 46 6.83 -3.81 -6.08
C ALA A 46 7.44 -3.14 -4.85
N HIS A 47 8.41 -2.29 -5.12
CA HIS A 47 9.09 -1.49 -4.13
C HIS A 47 8.87 -0.03 -4.48
N PHE A 48 8.21 0.71 -3.59
CA PHE A 48 8.03 2.15 -3.73
C PHE A 48 8.79 2.87 -2.63
N GLN A 49 9.81 3.63 -2.99
CA GLN A 49 10.59 4.39 -2.01
C GLN A 49 10.18 5.86 -2.04
N PHE A 50 9.73 6.40 -0.90
CA PHE A 50 9.36 7.80 -0.79
C PHE A 50 10.56 8.70 -1.14
N GLY A 51 10.27 9.74 -1.92
CA GLY A 51 11.24 10.73 -2.37
C GLY A 51 11.86 11.45 -1.18
N ALA A 52 13.13 11.85 -1.31
CA ALA A 52 13.89 12.42 -0.20
C ALA A 52 13.19 13.66 0.41
N LYS A 53 12.63 14.53 -0.44
CA LYS A 53 11.91 15.73 0.01
C LYS A 53 10.65 15.37 0.81
N LEU A 54 9.77 14.52 0.26
CA LEU A 54 8.56 14.07 0.97
C LEU A 54 8.93 13.43 2.32
N HIS A 55 9.87 12.49 2.31
CA HIS A 55 10.31 11.82 3.54
C HIS A 55 10.85 12.80 4.58
N SER A 56 11.69 13.76 4.17
CA SER A 56 12.22 14.78 5.08
C SER A 56 11.13 15.66 5.69
N GLU A 57 10.10 16.00 4.91
CA GLU A 57 8.97 16.79 5.40
C GLU A 57 8.09 16.01 6.38
N LEU A 58 7.85 14.73 6.12
CA LEU A 58 7.14 13.86 7.06
C LEU A 58 7.90 13.72 8.39
N GLN A 59 9.22 13.53 8.33
CA GLN A 59 10.06 13.50 9.53
C GLN A 59 10.01 14.82 10.29
N ARG A 60 10.12 15.95 9.58
CA ARG A 60 10.07 17.30 10.18
C ARG A 60 8.76 17.56 10.91
N THR A 61 7.63 17.03 10.40
CA THR A 61 6.31 17.21 11.02
C THR A 61 6.00 16.17 12.09
N GLY A 62 6.86 15.16 12.29
CA GLY A 62 6.59 14.04 13.20
C GLY A 62 5.53 13.07 12.65
N THR A 63 5.34 13.05 11.33
CA THR A 63 4.42 12.14 10.65
C THR A 63 5.11 10.82 10.35
N THR A 64 4.49 9.71 10.71
CA THR A 64 5.01 8.35 10.49
C THR A 64 4.29 7.67 9.33
N LEU A 65 5.02 6.89 8.54
CA LEU A 65 4.49 6.02 7.49
C LEU A 65 4.34 4.59 8.02
N THR A 66 3.17 3.99 7.85
CA THR A 66 2.90 2.58 8.18
C THR A 66 2.22 1.86 7.02
N GLY A 67 2.35 0.53 7.00
CA GLY A 67 1.73 -0.33 6.00
C GLY A 67 0.32 -0.79 6.41
N ILE A 68 -0.57 -0.91 5.44
CA ILE A 68 -1.86 -1.58 5.57
C ILE A 68 -1.77 -2.89 4.78
N ASN A 69 -1.99 -4.02 5.44
CA ASN A 69 -1.77 -5.36 4.87
C ASN A 69 -2.41 -5.52 3.48
N PRO A 70 -1.74 -6.18 2.52
CA PRO A 70 -0.44 -6.87 2.61
C PRO A 70 0.80 -5.97 2.42
N VAL A 71 0.67 -4.64 2.42
CA VAL A 71 1.81 -3.74 2.26
C VAL A 71 2.62 -3.66 3.55
N ASN A 72 3.94 -3.74 3.43
CA ASN A 72 4.88 -3.60 4.55
C ASN A 72 5.76 -2.35 4.37
N VAL A 73 6.19 -1.75 5.48
CA VAL A 73 7.08 -0.58 5.53
C VAL A 73 8.26 -0.86 6.47
N PRO A 74 9.31 -1.57 6.00
CA PRO A 74 10.37 -2.06 6.88
C PRO A 74 11.29 -0.97 7.47
N ASP A 75 11.36 0.19 6.83
CA ASP A 75 12.33 1.26 7.14
C ASP A 75 11.67 2.64 7.37
N GLY A 76 10.34 2.67 7.48
CA GLY A 76 9.56 3.91 7.58
C GLY A 76 9.52 4.77 6.30
N ARG A 77 10.02 4.26 5.16
CA ARG A 77 10.16 5.04 3.91
C ARG A 77 9.80 4.27 2.64
N THR A 78 10.02 2.96 2.64
CA THR A 78 9.89 2.07 1.50
C THR A 78 8.64 1.23 1.69
N LEU A 79 7.73 1.26 0.74
CA LEU A 79 6.62 0.33 0.65
C LEU A 79 7.08 -0.93 -0.08
N VAL A 80 6.88 -2.09 0.53
CA VAL A 80 7.01 -3.41 -0.10
C VAL A 80 5.61 -3.95 -0.32
N MET A 81 5.25 -4.17 -1.58
CA MET A 81 3.87 -4.34 -2.01
C MET A 81 3.75 -5.58 -2.89
N LYS A 82 2.66 -6.33 -2.75
CA LYS A 82 2.30 -7.33 -3.74
C LYS A 82 1.73 -6.64 -4.98
N VAL A 83 2.06 -7.15 -6.15
CA VAL A 83 1.35 -6.78 -7.38
C VAL A 83 0.20 -7.77 -7.54
N GLY A 84 -1.03 -7.26 -7.59
CA GLY A 84 -2.24 -8.01 -7.86
C GLY A 84 -2.88 -8.73 -6.65
N MET A 85 -4.17 -8.45 -6.45
CA MET A 85 -5.28 -9.42 -6.48
C MET A 85 -6.60 -8.78 -6.01
N GLN A 86 -7.57 -8.77 -6.91
CA GLN A 86 -9.02 -8.96 -6.70
C GLN A 86 -9.79 -8.76 -8.02
N HIS A 87 -9.20 -8.05 -8.97
CA HIS A 87 -9.79 -7.86 -10.30
C HIS A 87 -8.69 -8.05 -11.36
N ASN A 88 -8.92 -8.92 -12.33
CA ASN A 88 -8.08 -9.08 -13.53
C ASN A 88 -8.15 -7.88 -14.47
N ASN A 89 -8.34 -6.68 -13.92
CA ASN A 89 -8.49 -5.46 -14.68
C ASN A 89 -7.13 -4.84 -14.99
N ILE A 90 -6.14 -5.67 -15.37
CA ILE A 90 -5.23 -5.25 -16.44
C ILE A 90 -6.06 -5.31 -17.73
N ASN A 91 -7.13 -4.51 -17.76
CA ASN A 91 -7.98 -4.35 -18.92
C ASN A 91 -7.16 -3.65 -19.99
N THR A 92 -7.72 -3.58 -21.19
CA THR A 92 -7.16 -2.95 -22.40
C THR A 92 -6.59 -1.52 -22.22
N GLY A 93 -6.83 -0.87 -21.07
CA GLY A 93 -6.00 0.23 -20.56
C GLY A 93 -5.10 -0.26 -19.42
N VAL A 94 -3.79 -0.33 -19.67
CA VAL A 94 -2.75 -0.90 -18.78
C VAL A 94 -2.83 -0.32 -17.36
N GLN A 95 -3.59 -0.96 -16.47
CA GLN A 95 -3.70 -0.63 -15.06
C GLN A 95 -3.00 -1.69 -14.21
N ILE A 96 -2.31 -1.28 -13.14
CA ILE A 96 -1.64 -2.19 -12.20
C ILE A 96 -2.23 -1.95 -10.81
N TYR A 97 -2.85 -2.97 -10.23
CA TYR A 97 -3.52 -2.90 -8.94
C TYR A 97 -2.62 -3.39 -7.81
N TYR A 98 -2.68 -2.69 -6.67
CA TYR A 98 -1.95 -3.01 -5.46
C TYR A 98 -2.95 -3.23 -4.31
N PRO A 99 -3.12 -4.47 -3.82
CA PRO A 99 -3.97 -4.75 -2.67
C PRO A 99 -3.33 -4.18 -1.39
N GLY A 100 -4.17 -3.75 -0.45
CA GLY A 100 -3.73 -3.07 0.75
C GLY A 100 -3.22 -1.66 0.46
N GLY A 101 -2.41 -1.14 1.38
CA GLY A 101 -2.27 0.30 1.43
C GLY A 101 -1.18 0.81 2.35
N TRP A 102 -1.23 2.10 2.64
CA TRP A 102 -0.34 2.74 3.59
C TRP A 102 -1.05 3.89 4.29
N SER A 103 -0.55 4.24 5.46
CA SER A 103 -1.09 5.31 6.29
C SER A 103 0.01 6.30 6.65
N LEU A 104 -0.32 7.58 6.58
CA LEU A 104 0.44 8.66 7.20
C LEU A 104 -0.30 9.09 8.46
N ASN A 105 0.37 8.97 9.61
CA ASN A 105 -0.20 9.31 10.90
C ASN A 105 0.65 10.37 11.60
N ASN A 106 0.00 11.39 12.15
CA ASN A 106 0.60 12.37 13.04
C ASN A 106 -0.19 12.45 14.35
N PRO A 107 0.26 11.75 15.41
CA PRO A 107 -0.43 11.73 16.69
C PRO A 107 -0.55 13.12 17.32
N GLY A 108 0.45 13.99 17.13
CA GLY A 108 0.45 15.35 17.69
C GLY A 108 -0.62 16.25 17.07
N GLN A 109 -1.03 15.97 15.83
CA GLN A 109 -2.08 16.70 15.11
C GLN A 109 -3.40 15.91 15.06
N GLY A 110 -3.47 14.72 15.66
CA GLY A 110 -4.63 13.83 15.59
C GLY A 110 -5.07 13.51 14.15
N THR A 111 -4.13 13.49 13.21
CA THR A 111 -4.43 13.42 11.77
C THR A 111 -3.89 12.15 11.15
N GLN A 112 -4.74 11.48 10.36
CA GLN A 112 -4.46 10.25 9.66
C GLN A 112 -4.91 10.36 8.19
N PHE A 113 -4.04 9.92 7.28
CA PHE A 113 -4.31 9.85 5.85
C PHE A 113 -4.02 8.42 5.38
N ASP A 114 -5.08 7.68 5.07
CA ASP A 114 -5.01 6.29 4.63
C ASP A 114 -5.22 6.19 3.12
N VAL A 115 -4.43 5.35 2.49
CA VAL A 115 -4.52 4.96 1.08
C VAL A 115 -4.73 3.46 1.05
N ASP A 116 -5.92 2.98 0.69
CA ASP A 116 -6.23 1.55 0.58
C ASP A 116 -7.54 1.28 -0.18
N PRO A 117 -7.53 0.60 -1.35
CA PRO A 117 -6.36 0.21 -2.15
C PRO A 117 -5.90 1.33 -3.10
N PHE A 118 -4.86 1.07 -3.90
CA PHE A 118 -4.42 1.98 -4.97
C PHE A 118 -4.02 1.24 -6.25
N TRP A 119 -4.02 1.98 -7.37
CA TRP A 119 -3.71 1.44 -8.69
C TRP A 119 -3.01 2.47 -9.58
N LEU A 120 -2.20 1.97 -10.51
CA LEU A 120 -1.54 2.76 -11.54
C LEU A 120 -2.38 2.74 -12.81
N ASN A 121 -2.38 3.85 -13.53
CA ASN A 121 -2.81 3.92 -14.91
C ASN A 121 -1.58 4.23 -15.77
N ILE A 122 -1.00 3.21 -16.40
CA ILE A 122 0.24 3.34 -17.16
C ILE A 122 0.01 4.18 -18.41
N VAL A 123 -1.15 4.07 -19.07
CA VAL A 123 -1.44 4.87 -20.27
C VAL A 123 -1.62 6.35 -19.90
N GLN A 124 -2.45 6.64 -18.90
CA GLN A 124 -2.77 8.02 -18.49
C GLN A 124 -1.69 8.69 -17.63
N GLY A 125 -0.68 7.96 -17.17
CA GLY A 125 0.41 8.50 -16.38
C GLY A 125 -0.02 8.97 -14.99
N GLY A 126 -0.28 8.03 -14.09
CA GLY A 126 -0.49 8.37 -12.68
C GLY A 126 -1.01 7.24 -11.80
N THR A 127 -1.28 7.60 -10.55
CA THR A 127 -1.80 6.70 -9.52
C THR A 127 -3.07 7.25 -8.93
N ASN A 128 -4.05 6.37 -8.79
CA ASN A 128 -5.32 6.64 -8.16
C ASN A 128 -5.49 5.71 -6.96
N ALA A 129 -6.26 6.15 -5.98
CA ALA A 129 -6.46 5.44 -4.74
C ALA A 129 -7.83 5.71 -4.14
N ALA A 130 -8.29 4.76 -3.34
CA ALA A 130 -9.31 5.02 -2.32
C ALA A 130 -8.60 5.64 -1.10
N VAL A 131 -9.00 6.86 -0.75
CA VAL A 131 -8.39 7.64 0.33
C VAL A 131 -9.38 7.86 1.45
N LYS A 132 -8.93 7.68 2.69
CA LYS A 132 -9.65 8.13 3.89
C LYS A 132 -8.80 9.15 4.64
N ILE A 133 -9.41 10.25 5.03
CA ILE A 133 -8.80 11.29 5.86
C ILE A 133 -9.54 11.26 7.19
N ASN A 134 -8.83 10.95 8.27
CA ASN A 134 -9.39 10.79 9.62
C ASN A 134 -10.61 9.84 9.64
N GLY A 135 -10.53 8.75 8.88
CA GLY A 135 -11.61 7.75 8.75
C GLY A 135 -12.73 8.10 7.75
N THR A 136 -12.81 9.35 7.27
CA THR A 136 -13.82 9.77 6.29
C THR A 136 -13.28 9.62 4.86
N PRO A 137 -14.02 8.98 3.95
CA PRO A 137 -13.65 8.91 2.53
C PRO A 137 -13.46 10.29 1.92
N ALA A 138 -12.35 10.50 1.19
CA ALA A 138 -12.02 11.79 0.60
C ALA A 138 -12.57 11.97 -0.83
N ASP A 139 -12.59 10.90 -1.63
CA ASP A 139 -13.24 10.75 -2.95
C ASP A 139 -12.90 9.35 -3.53
N ASP A 140 -13.77 8.79 -4.38
CA ASP A 140 -13.61 7.44 -4.94
C ASP A 140 -12.49 7.29 -5.99
N ASN A 141 -11.89 8.39 -6.44
CA ASN A 141 -10.84 8.38 -7.46
C ASN A 141 -9.73 9.40 -7.20
N TYR A 142 -9.21 9.40 -5.97
CA TYR A 142 -8.21 10.36 -5.52
C TYR A 142 -6.87 10.13 -6.25
N LYS A 143 -6.39 11.12 -7.03
CA LYS A 143 -5.13 11.03 -7.77
C LYS A 143 -3.94 11.46 -6.89
N LEU A 144 -3.10 10.51 -6.49
CA LEU A 144 -1.93 10.75 -5.65
C LEU A 144 -0.76 11.31 -6.47
N ALA A 145 -0.48 10.70 -7.63
CA ALA A 145 0.75 10.97 -8.35
C ALA A 145 0.59 10.99 -9.87
N THR A 146 1.57 11.59 -10.53
CA THR A 146 1.77 11.57 -11.98
C THR A 146 3.15 11.02 -12.34
N PHE A 147 3.25 10.40 -13.51
CA PHE A 147 4.51 9.97 -14.13
C PHE A 147 4.36 10.01 -15.65
N ASN A 148 5.47 9.93 -16.37
CA ASN A 148 5.47 9.88 -17.83
C ASN A 148 5.43 8.43 -18.31
N SER A 149 4.37 8.06 -19.03
CA SER A 149 4.15 6.72 -19.59
C SER A 149 5.27 6.28 -20.53
N ALA A 150 5.86 7.20 -21.31
CA ALA A 150 6.99 6.90 -22.19
C ALA A 150 8.23 6.51 -21.39
N GLN A 151 8.49 7.20 -20.27
CA GLN A 151 9.61 6.85 -19.37
C GLN A 151 9.40 5.47 -18.75
N VAL A 152 8.17 5.11 -18.38
CA VAL A 152 7.87 3.75 -17.89
C VAL A 152 8.12 2.70 -18.96
N ALA A 153 7.76 2.97 -20.22
CA ALA A 153 8.04 2.05 -21.32
C ALA A 153 9.55 1.88 -21.55
N GLU A 154 10.33 2.95 -21.42
CA GLU A 154 11.79 2.93 -21.52
C GLU A 154 12.47 2.15 -20.38
N THR A 155 11.84 2.00 -19.22
CA THR A 155 12.36 1.20 -18.10
C THR A 155 11.87 -0.25 -18.10
N LEU A 156 11.03 -0.65 -19.06
CA LEU A 156 10.59 -2.03 -19.19
C LEU A 156 11.75 -2.93 -19.63
N ARG A 157 11.98 -4.01 -18.89
CA ARG A 157 13.02 -5.01 -19.15
C ARG A 157 12.38 -6.40 -19.20
N PRO A 158 12.52 -7.14 -20.31
CA PRO A 158 12.07 -8.53 -20.34
C PRO A 158 12.91 -9.40 -19.39
N ARG A 159 12.27 -10.39 -18.77
CA ARG A 159 12.90 -11.44 -17.97
C ARG A 159 12.42 -12.81 -18.45
N PHE A 160 13.20 -13.86 -18.21
CA PHE A 160 12.89 -15.21 -18.66
C PHE A 160 11.49 -15.70 -18.22
N PHE A 161 11.03 -15.29 -17.02
CA PHE A 161 9.68 -15.55 -16.51
C PHE A 161 8.93 -14.27 -16.16
N GLY A 162 9.11 -13.16 -16.88
CA GLY A 162 8.45 -11.93 -16.45
C GLY A 162 8.83 -10.66 -17.17
N TYR A 163 8.42 -9.56 -16.55
CA TYR A 163 8.89 -8.23 -16.89
C TYR A 163 9.34 -7.52 -15.62
N LYS A 164 10.39 -6.73 -15.73
CA LYS A 164 10.74 -5.75 -14.71
C LYS A 164 10.48 -4.37 -15.26
N ILE A 165 9.85 -3.52 -14.47
CA ILE A 165 9.83 -2.08 -14.70
C ILE A 165 10.89 -1.51 -13.76
N ASP A 166 12.03 -1.15 -14.31
CA ASP A 166 13.08 -0.51 -13.53
C ASP A 166 12.61 0.85 -13.03
N LYS A 167 13.16 1.21 -11.86
CA LYS A 167 12.95 2.44 -11.10
C LYS A 167 12.47 3.62 -11.96
N PHE A 168 11.21 3.99 -11.84
CA PHE A 168 10.66 5.19 -12.49
C PHE A 168 10.12 6.20 -11.48
N PRO A 169 10.35 7.50 -11.71
CA PRO A 169 10.00 8.54 -10.76
C PRO A 169 8.52 8.92 -10.86
N MET A 170 7.95 9.20 -9.70
CA MET A 170 6.58 9.66 -9.55
C MET A 170 6.57 11.02 -8.86
N LYS A 171 5.64 11.88 -9.26
CA LYS A 171 5.53 13.26 -8.77
C LYS A 171 4.20 13.49 -8.08
N LEU A 172 4.21 14.32 -7.04
CA LEU A 172 2.99 14.71 -6.31
C LEU A 172 2.03 15.45 -7.23
N THR A 173 0.73 15.13 -7.13
CA THR A 173 -0.32 15.99 -7.70
C THR A 173 -0.49 17.26 -6.86
N ALA A 174 -1.08 18.30 -7.46
CA ALA A 174 -1.40 19.54 -6.75
C ALA A 174 -2.36 19.29 -5.57
N ARG A 175 -3.38 18.46 -5.79
CA ARG A 175 -4.36 18.10 -4.75
C ARG A 175 -3.68 17.43 -3.56
N TRP A 176 -2.85 16.42 -3.83
CA TRP A 176 -2.23 15.67 -2.73
C TRP A 176 -1.17 16.48 -1.99
N ALA A 177 -0.37 17.29 -2.69
CA ALA A 177 0.54 18.22 -2.05
C ALA A 177 -0.20 19.23 -1.14
N ALA A 178 -1.34 19.77 -1.59
CA ALA A 178 -2.16 20.67 -0.80
C ALA A 178 -2.73 19.99 0.46
N ASP A 179 -3.21 18.75 0.32
CA ASP A 179 -3.69 17.96 1.47
C ASP A 179 -2.57 17.63 2.45
N LEU A 180 -1.38 17.24 1.99
CA LEU A 180 -0.24 17.00 2.87
C LEU A 180 0.17 18.28 3.64
N ASN A 181 0.14 19.44 2.99
CA ASN A 181 0.47 20.71 3.64
C ASN A 181 -0.60 21.07 4.69
N ARG A 182 -1.88 20.92 4.33
CA ARG A 182 -3.02 21.24 5.19
C ARG A 182 -3.14 20.32 6.40
N LEU A 183 -2.92 19.01 6.20
CA LEU A 183 -3.15 17.97 7.19
C LEU A 183 -1.97 17.74 8.13
N PHE A 184 -0.75 17.95 7.64
CA PHE A 184 0.46 17.62 8.40
C PHE A 184 1.39 18.81 8.62
N GLY A 185 1.12 19.96 7.97
CA GLY A 185 2.00 21.13 8.03
C GLY A 185 3.28 20.97 7.21
N THR A 186 3.27 20.12 6.18
CA THR A 186 4.38 19.96 5.24
C THR A 186 4.51 21.17 4.30
N ARG A 187 5.61 21.24 3.54
CA ARG A 187 5.95 22.30 2.59
C ARG A 187 6.26 21.71 1.22
N LEU A 188 5.25 21.05 0.65
CA LEU A 188 5.32 20.36 -0.63
C LEU A 188 4.54 21.13 -1.70
N VAL A 189 4.96 20.99 -2.95
CA VAL A 189 4.26 21.56 -4.11
C VAL A 189 4.01 20.50 -5.17
N ALA A 190 3.07 20.77 -6.07
CA ALA A 190 2.84 19.92 -7.23
C ALA A 190 4.13 19.71 -8.01
N GLY A 191 4.39 18.47 -8.45
CA GLY A 191 5.60 18.13 -9.19
C GLY A 191 6.80 17.75 -8.32
N ASP A 192 6.76 17.96 -7.00
CA ASP A 192 7.78 17.45 -6.10
C ASP A 192 7.87 15.91 -6.19
N PRO A 193 9.04 15.30 -5.92
CA PRO A 193 9.19 13.85 -5.94
C PRO A 193 8.29 13.18 -4.88
N PHE A 194 7.31 12.41 -5.35
CA PHE A 194 6.58 11.48 -4.49
C PHE A 194 7.52 10.35 -4.08
N GLY A 195 8.20 9.77 -5.05
CA GLY A 195 9.07 8.62 -4.85
C GLY A 195 9.31 7.88 -6.14
N ASP A 196 9.98 6.74 -6.02
CA ASP A 196 10.37 5.93 -7.16
C ASP A 196 9.77 4.53 -7.02
N LEU A 197 9.17 4.04 -8.11
CA LEU A 197 8.56 2.71 -8.16
C LEU A 197 9.44 1.76 -8.97
N THR A 198 9.72 0.58 -8.41
CA THR A 198 10.25 -0.58 -9.12
C THR A 198 9.22 -1.69 -9.06
N VAL A 199 8.97 -2.35 -10.19
CA VAL A 199 7.99 -3.46 -10.27
C VAL A 199 8.65 -4.68 -10.88
N ASP A 200 8.62 -5.79 -10.16
CA ASP A 200 9.05 -7.10 -10.66
C ASP A 200 7.80 -7.96 -10.86
N LEU A 201 7.42 -8.15 -12.13
CA LEU A 201 6.27 -8.93 -12.55
C LEU A 201 6.72 -10.34 -12.90
N THR A 202 6.07 -11.35 -12.34
CA THR A 202 6.41 -12.76 -12.56
C THR A 202 5.29 -13.46 -13.31
N PHE A 203 5.56 -13.94 -14.52
CA PHE A 203 4.71 -14.90 -15.19
C PHE A 203 4.68 -16.20 -14.40
N VAL A 204 3.49 -16.61 -13.97
CA VAL A 204 3.25 -18.02 -13.68
C VAL A 204 3.09 -18.69 -15.05
N PRO A 205 3.95 -19.66 -15.42
CA PRO A 205 3.73 -20.45 -16.62
C PRO A 205 2.32 -21.04 -16.56
N PRO A 206 1.57 -21.13 -17.67
CA PRO A 206 0.38 -21.97 -17.68
C PRO A 206 0.82 -23.33 -17.16
N SER A 207 0.25 -23.75 -16.02
CA SER A 207 0.49 -25.06 -15.43
C SER A 207 0.55 -26.07 -16.56
N GLY A 208 1.73 -26.67 -16.77
CA GLY A 208 1.87 -27.76 -17.72
C GLY A 208 0.79 -28.78 -17.38
N GLY A 209 -0.02 -29.15 -18.37
CA GLY A 209 -0.98 -30.21 -18.20
C GLY A 209 -0.24 -31.45 -17.69
N ALA A 210 -0.71 -31.95 -16.55
CA ALA A 210 -0.58 -33.34 -16.17
C ALA A 210 -2.02 -33.87 -16.05
#